data_AF-A0A0Q9X7V3-F1
#
_entry.id   AF-A0A0Q9X7V3-F1
#
_cell.length_a   1.000
_cell.length_b   1.000
_cell.length_c   1.000
_cell.angle_alpha   90.00
_cell.angle_beta   90.00
_cell.angle_gamma   90.00
#
_symmetry.space_group_name_H-M   'P 1'
#
loop_
_entity.id
_entity.type
_entity.pdbx_description
1 polymer ?
#
loop_
_entity_poly.entity_id
_entity_poly.type
_entity_poly.pdbx_seq_one_letter_code
_entity_poly.pdbx_strand_id
1 'polypeptide(L)'
;MRREKELKPPTKIKNWLVVEVLEDLPTGVWIENHEYYFVRNQKQGYNLIFNGHMYKREANYRNTTNWICSDGNGKRVHENKCIARAITKSDGGIKLGKNSHNHAPRFFGDKLNNYLLKKEIVCPHPF
;
A
#
# COMPACT_ATOMS: atom_id res chain seq x y z
N MET A 1 -17.74 -27.78 -47.15
CA MET A 1 -16.72 -27.70 -46.08
C MET A 1 -15.96 -26.39 -46.28
N ARG A 2 -15.74 -25.46 -45.34
CA ARG A 2 -15.99 -25.33 -43.89
C ARG A 2 -16.37 -23.85 -43.65
N ARG A 3 -17.37 -23.58 -42.80
CA ARG A 3 -17.60 -22.22 -42.26
C ARG A 3 -16.48 -21.94 -41.26
N GLU A 4 -15.65 -20.93 -41.52
CA GLU A 4 -14.76 -20.38 -40.50
C GLU A 4 -15.63 -19.76 -39.40
N LYS A 5 -15.57 -20.35 -38.21
CA LYS A 5 -16.11 -19.72 -37.01
C LYS A 5 -15.12 -18.63 -36.62
N GLU A 6 -15.50 -17.36 -36.78
CA GLU A 6 -14.78 -16.26 -36.13
C GLU A 6 -14.75 -16.57 -34.62
N LEU A 7 -13.57 -16.95 -34.13
CA LEU A 7 -13.29 -17.00 -32.71
C LEU A 7 -13.21 -15.56 -32.23
N LYS A 8 -14.32 -15.06 -31.68
CA LYS A 8 -14.30 -13.82 -30.88
C LYS A 8 -13.15 -13.95 -29.86
N PRO A 9 -12.22 -12.98 -29.80
CA PRO A 9 -11.15 -13.02 -28.80
C PRO A 9 -11.82 -13.12 -27.43
N PRO A 10 -11.27 -13.93 -26.50
CA PRO A 10 -11.87 -14.07 -25.19
C PRO A 10 -11.94 -12.68 -24.56
N THR A 11 -13.16 -12.22 -24.34
CA THR A 11 -13.47 -11.04 -23.52
C THR A 11 -12.70 -11.23 -22.23
N LYS A 12 -11.58 -10.52 -22.08
CA LYS A 12 -10.82 -10.50 -20.83
C LYS A 12 -11.77 -9.96 -19.78
N ILE A 13 -12.34 -10.88 -19.00
CA ILE A 13 -13.00 -10.55 -17.75
C ILE A 13 -11.91 -9.86 -16.94
N LYS A 14 -11.99 -8.53 -16.80
CA LYS A 14 -11.06 -7.74 -16.01
C LYS A 14 -11.25 -8.15 -14.55
N ASN A 15 -10.50 -9.15 -14.10
CA ASN A 15 -10.35 -9.44 -12.68
C ASN A 15 -9.80 -8.18 -12.01
N TRP A 16 -10.62 -7.56 -11.16
CA TRP A 16 -10.40 -6.29 -10.45
C TRP A 16 -9.30 -6.33 -9.36
N LEU A 17 -8.30 -7.19 -9.47
CA LEU A 17 -7.31 -7.42 -8.41
C LEU A 17 -5.86 -7.16 -8.82
N VAL A 18 -5.63 -6.42 -9.92
CA VAL A 18 -4.30 -5.89 -10.20
C VAL A 18 -4.23 -4.49 -9.61
N VAL A 19 -3.78 -4.40 -8.35
CA VAL A 19 -3.33 -3.12 -7.79
C VAL A 19 -2.00 -2.81 -8.48
N GLU A 20 -2.06 -2.15 -9.63
CA GLU A 20 -0.89 -1.67 -10.34
C GLU A 20 -0.16 -0.64 -9.46
N VAL A 21 1.17 -0.70 -9.44
CA VAL A 21 1.97 0.34 -8.79
C VAL A 21 1.73 1.62 -9.56
N LEU A 22 1.28 2.67 -8.90
CA LEU A 22 1.22 3.98 -9.51
C LEU A 22 2.64 4.48 -9.69
N GLU A 23 3.05 4.59 -10.95
CA GLU A 23 4.27 5.29 -11.36
C GLU A 23 4.10 6.80 -11.07
N ASP A 24 5.17 7.44 -10.59
CA ASP A 24 5.26 8.89 -10.37
C ASP A 24 4.21 9.53 -9.43
N LEU A 25 3.99 8.92 -8.26
CA LEU A 25 3.20 9.57 -7.21
C LEU A 25 3.84 10.88 -6.71
N PRO A 26 3.05 11.97 -6.57
CA PRO A 26 3.60 13.24 -6.17
C PRO A 26 4.03 13.21 -4.69
N THR A 27 5.23 13.72 -4.43
CA THR A 27 5.78 13.81 -3.06
C THR A 27 5.47 15.17 -2.44
N GLY A 28 5.38 15.22 -1.11
CA GLY A 28 5.18 16.48 -0.37
C GLY A 28 3.78 17.07 -0.44
N VAL A 29 2.85 16.49 -1.20
CA VAL A 29 1.46 16.92 -1.33
C VAL A 29 0.49 15.85 -0.81
N TRP A 30 -0.73 16.27 -0.45
CA TRP A 30 -1.79 15.34 -0.10
C TRP A 30 -2.39 14.71 -1.35
N ILE A 31 -2.40 13.39 -1.38
CA ILE A 31 -3.07 12.56 -2.37
C ILE A 31 -4.39 12.14 -1.75
N GLU A 32 -5.46 12.79 -2.18
CA GLU A 32 -6.83 12.48 -1.77
C GLU A 32 -7.39 11.35 -2.65
N ASN A 33 -8.39 10.63 -2.15
CA ASN A 33 -9.12 9.57 -2.90
C ASN A 33 -8.26 8.40 -3.41
N HIS A 34 -7.13 8.10 -2.76
CA HIS A 34 -6.35 6.91 -3.07
C HIS A 34 -6.52 5.84 -1.99
N GLU A 35 -6.70 4.59 -2.42
CA GLU A 35 -6.76 3.47 -1.48
C GLU A 35 -5.41 3.21 -0.83
N TYR A 36 -5.45 3.06 0.48
CA TYR A 36 -4.40 2.47 1.29
C TYR A 36 -5.05 1.51 2.28
N TYR A 37 -4.25 0.60 2.83
CA TYR A 37 -4.77 -0.46 3.69
C TYR A 37 -4.00 -0.54 5.00
N PHE A 38 -4.68 -1.05 6.03
CA PHE A 38 -4.05 -1.34 7.31
C PHE A 38 -4.01 -2.84 7.57
N VAL A 39 -2.88 -3.30 8.09
CA VAL A 39 -2.65 -4.71 8.43
C VAL A 39 -2.22 -4.79 9.88
N ARG A 40 -2.89 -5.65 10.66
CA ARG A 40 -2.54 -5.86 12.06
C ARG A 40 -1.13 -6.43 12.17
N ASN A 41 -0.29 -5.81 12.99
CA ASN A 41 1.06 -6.29 13.27
C ASN A 41 1.07 -7.23 14.48
N GLN A 42 2.20 -7.93 14.71
CA GLN A 42 2.34 -8.88 15.83
C GLN A 42 2.24 -8.22 17.22
N LYS A 43 2.44 -6.90 17.31
CA LYS A 43 2.38 -6.11 18.55
C LYS A 43 1.01 -5.43 18.73
N GLN A 44 -0.05 -6.01 18.17
CA GLN A 44 -1.42 -5.51 18.22
C GLN A 44 -1.66 -4.12 17.59
N GLY A 45 -0.65 -3.48 17.00
CA GLY A 45 -0.79 -2.25 16.24
C GLY A 45 -1.12 -2.52 14.77
N TYR A 46 -0.98 -1.47 13.94
CA TYR A 46 -1.20 -1.56 12.50
C TYR A 46 0.04 -1.10 11.72
N ASN A 47 0.27 -1.77 10.59
CA ASN A 47 1.14 -1.32 9.52
C ASN A 47 0.28 -0.78 8.38
N LEU A 48 0.78 0.24 7.69
CA LEU A 48 0.16 0.80 6.49
C LEU A 48 0.69 0.06 5.26
N ILE A 49 -0.18 -0.23 4.30
CA ILE A 49 0.17 -0.68 2.94
C ILE A 49 -0.30 0.38 1.96
N PHE A 50 0.63 0.90 1.15
CA PHE A 50 0.34 1.86 0.10
C PHE A 50 1.32 1.70 -1.04
N ASN A 51 0.83 1.76 -2.29
CA ASN A 51 1.59 1.52 -3.51
C ASN A 51 2.49 0.25 -3.43
N GLY A 52 1.94 -0.78 -2.77
CA GLY A 52 2.58 -2.03 -2.37
C GLY A 52 3.90 -1.96 -1.62
N HIS A 53 4.16 -0.87 -0.92
CA HIS A 53 5.12 -0.80 0.17
C HIS A 53 4.41 -0.90 1.53
N MET A 54 5.10 -1.49 2.51
CA MET A 54 4.64 -1.52 3.89
C MET A 54 5.36 -0.46 4.71
N TYR A 55 4.62 0.18 5.61
CA TYR A 55 5.14 1.16 6.54
C TYR A 55 4.75 0.79 7.98
N LYS A 56 5.66 1.10 8.91
CA LYS A 56 5.45 1.01 10.35
C LYS A 56 5.08 2.38 10.89
N ARG A 57 4.22 2.40 11.90
CA ARG A 57 3.89 3.65 12.60
C ARG A 57 5.11 4.16 13.34
N GLU A 58 5.43 5.42 13.15
CA GLU A 58 6.49 6.11 13.88
C GLU A 58 5.92 7.03 14.95
N ALA A 59 4.93 7.85 14.59
CA ALA A 59 4.26 8.77 15.51
C ALA A 59 2.77 8.91 15.18
N ASN A 60 1.97 9.16 16.19
CA ASN A 60 0.54 9.45 16.04
C ASN A 60 0.22 10.81 16.66
N TYR A 61 -0.42 11.67 15.88
CA TYR A 61 -0.91 12.98 16.30
C TYR A 61 -2.43 12.99 16.25
N ARG A 62 -3.04 14.12 16.63
CA ARG A 62 -4.51 14.27 16.72
C ARG A 62 -5.22 13.90 15.42
N ASN A 63 -4.75 14.40 14.28
CA ASN A 63 -5.42 14.24 12.98
C ASN A 63 -4.55 13.51 11.94
N THR A 64 -3.32 13.16 12.29
CA THR A 64 -2.36 12.58 11.34
C THR A 64 -1.51 11.50 11.98
N THR A 65 -1.15 10.50 11.20
CA THR A 65 -0.22 9.45 11.60
C THR A 65 1.00 9.46 10.69
N ASN A 66 2.19 9.47 11.29
CA ASN A 66 3.46 9.40 10.56
C ASN A 66 3.91 7.94 10.44
N TRP A 67 4.36 7.59 9.25
CA TRP A 67 4.75 6.23 8.87
C TRP A 67 6.16 6.23 8.27
N ILE A 68 6.94 5.21 8.61
CA ILE A 68 8.27 4.94 8.05
C ILE A 68 8.28 3.61 7.33
N CYS A 69 9.03 3.49 6.24
CA CYS A 69 9.12 2.22 5.52
C CYS A 69 9.53 1.06 6.44
N SER A 70 8.87 -0.10 6.31
CA SER A 70 9.17 -1.27 7.12
C SER A 70 10.56 -1.85 6.88
N ASP A 71 11.07 -1.67 5.65
CA ASP A 71 12.40 -2.09 5.19
C ASP A 71 13.52 -1.08 5.55
N GLY A 72 13.17 0.04 6.19
CA GLY A 72 14.13 1.01 6.75
C GLY A 72 14.95 0.49 7.93
N ASN A 73 14.62 -0.71 8.44
CA ASN A 73 15.28 -1.36 9.57
C ASN A 73 15.86 -2.72 9.16
N GLY A 74 16.58 -2.78 8.03
CA GLY A 74 17.38 -3.95 7.67
C GLY A 74 18.27 -4.39 8.84
N LYS A 75 18.34 -5.69 9.12
CA LYS A 75 19.15 -6.27 10.20
C LYS A 75 20.66 -6.09 10.00
N ARG A 76 21.09 -5.65 8.82
CA ARG A 76 22.50 -5.55 8.42
C ARG A 76 22.90 -4.09 8.24
N VAL A 77 24.05 -3.74 8.80
CA VAL A 77 24.63 -2.39 8.80
C VAL A 77 25.00 -1.90 7.39
N HIS A 78 25.13 -2.80 6.42
CA HIS A 78 25.65 -2.52 5.07
C HIS A 78 24.59 -2.49 3.95
N GLU A 79 23.31 -2.71 4.25
CA GLU A 79 22.24 -2.57 3.26
C GLU A 79 21.62 -1.16 3.39
N ASN A 80 21.61 -0.39 2.30
CA ASN A 80 21.05 0.96 2.24
C ASN A 80 19.64 0.98 2.83
N LYS A 81 19.50 1.50 4.06
CA LYS A 81 18.23 1.57 4.77
C LYS A 81 17.25 2.42 3.99
N CYS A 82 16.05 1.90 3.73
CA CYS A 82 14.99 2.69 3.13
C CYS A 82 14.54 3.81 4.09
N ILE A 83 14.66 5.06 3.65
CA ILE A 83 14.28 6.24 4.43
C ILE A 83 12.97 6.87 3.92
N ALA A 84 12.20 6.13 3.12
CA ALA A 84 10.90 6.57 2.62
C ALA A 84 9.87 6.66 3.75
N ARG A 85 8.99 7.66 3.64
CA ARG A 85 8.03 8.05 4.69
C ARG A 85 6.68 8.38 4.07
N ALA A 86 5.62 8.22 4.87
CA ALA A 86 4.27 8.63 4.51
C ALA A 86 3.55 9.23 5.72
N ILE A 87 2.52 10.02 5.46
CA ILE A 87 1.64 10.59 6.48
C ILE A 87 0.20 10.35 6.03
N THR A 88 -0.65 9.81 6.89
CA THR A 88 -2.09 9.66 6.62
C THR A 88 -2.88 10.62 7.51
N LYS A 89 -4.03 11.12 7.05
CA LYS A 89 -4.97 11.81 7.95
C LYS A 89 -5.99 10.83 8.55
N SER A 90 -6.69 11.25 9.60
CA SER A 90 -7.80 10.50 10.19
C SER A 90 -9.04 10.45 9.31
N ASP A 91 -9.26 11.49 8.50
CA ASP A 91 -10.38 11.66 7.57
C ASP A 91 -10.11 11.12 6.17
N GLY A 92 -8.92 10.56 5.93
CA GLY A 92 -8.51 10.02 4.64
C GLY A 92 -7.33 10.77 4.01
N GLY A 93 -6.83 10.23 2.90
CA GLY A 93 -5.71 10.82 2.17
C GLY A 93 -4.34 10.49 2.76
N ILE A 94 -3.34 10.58 1.89
CA ILE A 94 -1.95 10.21 2.19
C ILE A 94 -0.98 11.21 1.55
N LYS A 95 0.09 11.54 2.25
CA LYS A 95 1.19 12.36 1.75
C LYS A 95 2.49 11.60 1.82
N LEU A 96 3.18 11.48 0.68
CA LEU A 96 4.51 10.88 0.61
C LEU A 96 5.60 11.87 1.02
N GLY A 97 6.61 11.37 1.72
CA GLY A 97 7.82 12.12 2.03
C GLY A 97 8.67 12.37 0.77
N LYS A 98 9.72 13.18 0.90
CA LYS A 98 10.62 13.54 -0.21
C LYS A 98 11.46 12.37 -0.75
N ASN A 99 11.73 11.37 0.09
CA ASN A 99 12.59 10.26 -0.26
C ASN A 99 11.77 9.11 -0.85
N SER A 100 12.10 8.71 -2.06
CA SER A 100 11.56 7.50 -2.70
C SER A 100 12.05 6.22 -2.02
N HIS A 101 11.31 5.14 -2.22
CA HIS A 101 11.79 3.81 -1.84
C HIS A 101 13.01 3.43 -2.66
N ASN A 102 13.97 2.77 -2.02
CA ASN A 102 15.19 2.26 -2.65
C ASN A 102 15.15 0.74 -2.86
N HIS A 103 13.96 0.15 -2.80
CA HIS A 103 13.73 -1.28 -2.94
C HIS A 103 12.45 -1.52 -3.71
N ALA A 104 12.38 -2.66 -4.39
CA ALA A 104 11.18 -3.07 -5.10
C ALA A 104 9.98 -3.16 -4.14
N PRO A 105 8.78 -2.83 -4.63
CA PRO A 105 7.58 -2.89 -3.84
C PRO A 105 7.24 -4.41 -3.67
N ARG A 106 6.54 -4.82 -2.58
CA ARG A 106 6.32 -6.25 -2.24
C ARG A 106 4.86 -6.69 -2.08
N PHE A 107 3.92 -5.75 -1.96
CA PHE A 107 2.54 -6.01 -1.55
C PHE A 107 1.54 -5.66 -2.68
N PHE A 108 1.44 -6.51 -3.72
CA PHE A 108 0.44 -6.43 -4.82
C PHE A 108 -0.31 -7.74 -4.99
N GLY A 109 -1.46 -7.67 -5.67
CA GLY A 109 -2.23 -8.85 -6.10
C GLY A 109 -2.54 -9.80 -4.94
N ASP A 110 -2.33 -11.11 -5.17
CA ASP A 110 -2.62 -12.16 -4.18
C ASP A 110 -1.83 -12.00 -2.87
N LYS A 111 -0.65 -11.37 -2.91
CA LYS A 111 0.11 -11.10 -1.70
C LYS A 111 -0.62 -10.11 -0.81
N LEU A 112 -1.30 -9.13 -1.39
CA LEU A 112 -2.12 -8.17 -0.65
C LEU A 112 -3.37 -8.85 -0.05
N ASN A 113 -4.02 -9.75 -0.79
CA ASN A 113 -5.21 -10.49 -0.34
C ASN A 113 -4.97 -11.24 0.98
N ASN A 114 -3.82 -11.90 1.13
CA ASN A 114 -3.45 -12.59 2.39
C ASN A 114 -3.39 -11.65 3.61
N TYR A 115 -3.17 -10.36 3.40
CA TYR A 115 -3.17 -9.34 4.45
C TYR A 115 -4.51 -8.59 4.56
N LEU A 116 -5.27 -8.49 3.47
CA LEU A 116 -6.59 -7.84 3.41
C LEU A 116 -7.74 -8.70 3.90
N LEU A 117 -7.63 -10.03 3.91
CA LEU A 117 -8.71 -10.95 4.34
C LEU A 117 -9.18 -10.73 5.80
N LYS A 118 -8.57 -9.81 6.55
CA LYS A 118 -9.01 -9.37 7.88
C LYS A 118 -9.78 -8.04 7.87
N LYS A 119 -10.19 -7.52 6.69
CA LYS A 119 -10.78 -6.18 6.45
C LYS A 119 -12.00 -5.84 7.32
N GLU A 120 -12.68 -6.83 7.90
CA GLU A 120 -13.88 -6.59 8.72
C GLU A 120 -13.61 -6.10 10.16
N ILE A 121 -12.36 -5.97 10.61
CA ILE A 121 -12.07 -5.67 12.04
C ILE A 121 -11.39 -4.30 12.26
N VAL A 122 -11.00 -3.56 11.22
CA VAL A 122 -10.07 -2.42 11.36
C VAL A 122 -10.71 -1.07 11.02
N CYS A 123 -11.87 -0.79 11.63
CA CYS A 123 -12.27 0.58 11.94
C CYS A 123 -12.85 0.58 13.35
N PRO A 124 -12.04 0.68 14.43
CA PRO A 124 -12.58 1.24 15.65
C PRO A 124 -12.90 2.69 15.31
N HIS A 125 -14.15 3.06 15.48
CA HIS A 125 -14.66 4.41 15.33
C HIS A 125 -13.75 5.43 16.04
N PRO A 126 -13.70 6.67 15.57
CA PRO A 126 -13.06 7.75 16.31
C PRO A 126 -13.79 7.91 17.67
N PHE A 127 -13.01 7.88 18.75
CA PHE A 127 -13.38 8.52 20.02
C PHE A 127 -12.57 9.81 20.13
#